data_AF-A0A0U1Z9S3-F1
#
_entry.id   AF-A0A0U1Z9S3-F1
#
_cell.length_a   1.000
_cell.length_b   1.000
_cell.length_c   1.000
_cell.angle_alpha   90.00
_cell.angle_beta   90.00
_cell.angle_gamma   90.00
#
_symmetry.space_group_name_H-M   'P 1'
#
loop_
_entity.id
_entity.type
_entity.pdbx_description
1 polymer ?
#
loop_
_entity_poly.entity_id
_entity_poly.type
_entity_poly.pdbx_seq_one_letter_code
_entity_poly.pdbx_strand_id
1 'polypeptide(L)'
;MATKKNHTAELAKLAADVPGLIDTLESEIAEVVAGMAALKKAGLIYATEHWRKGSDGQPKYFYLLYPQKNGEPRRRDYVGCDSERIEEARAGIVRAEQYDRLAAQHSALECRVRRIAEALREARRYLAGN
;
A
#
# COMPACT_ATOMS: atom_id res chain seq x y z
N MET A 1 -41.97 -4.20 38.34
CA MET A 1 -40.69 -4.93 38.18
C MET A 1 -40.27 -4.88 36.71
N ALA A 2 -39.41 -3.94 36.28
CA ALA A 2 -39.00 -3.87 34.85
C ALA A 2 -37.74 -3.00 34.59
N THR A 3 -36.66 -3.13 35.37
CA THR A 3 -35.45 -2.28 35.19
C THR A 3 -34.13 -3.03 35.21
N LYS A 4 -34.12 -4.35 35.04
CA LYS A 4 -32.88 -5.17 35.07
C LYS A 4 -32.27 -5.49 33.70
N LYS A 5 -32.87 -5.07 32.57
CA LYS A 5 -32.53 -5.63 31.23
C LYS A 5 -31.66 -4.78 30.29
N ASN A 6 -31.21 -3.58 30.67
CA ASN A 6 -30.62 -2.65 29.70
C ASN A 6 -29.14 -2.28 29.91
N HIS A 7 -28.45 -2.75 30.95
CA HIS A 7 -27.10 -2.23 31.23
C HIS A 7 -25.99 -2.86 30.37
N THR A 8 -26.24 -4.03 29.77
CA THR A 8 -25.25 -4.76 28.94
C THR A 8 -25.69 -4.98 27.49
N ALA A 9 -26.89 -4.52 27.11
CA ALA A 9 -27.45 -4.76 25.78
C ALA A 9 -26.64 -4.07 24.67
N GLU A 10 -26.19 -2.83 24.92
CA GLU A 10 -25.34 -2.09 23.99
C GLU A 10 -23.96 -2.73 23.84
N LEU A 11 -23.36 -3.17 24.95
CA LEU A 11 -22.10 -3.92 24.93
C LEU A 11 -22.22 -5.22 24.14
N ALA A 12 -23.29 -5.99 24.34
CA ALA A 12 -23.54 -7.22 23.60
C ALA A 12 -23.70 -6.98 22.10
N LYS A 13 -24.39 -5.89 21.72
CA LYS A 13 -24.53 -5.49 20.31
C LYS A 13 -23.18 -5.15 19.69
N LEU A 14 -22.39 -4.29 20.35
CA LEU A 14 -21.05 -3.94 19.88
C LEU A 14 -20.16 -5.17 19.72
N ALA A 15 -20.17 -6.07 20.71
CA ALA A 15 -19.38 -7.30 20.66
C ALA A 15 -19.81 -8.25 19.54
N ALA A 16 -21.11 -8.31 19.22
CA ALA A 16 -21.64 -9.16 18.16
C ALA A 16 -21.19 -8.69 16.76
N ASP A 17 -20.97 -7.38 16.57
CA ASP A 17 -20.52 -6.81 15.30
C ASP A 17 -19.00 -6.99 15.08
N VAL A 18 -18.21 -7.17 16.15
CA VAL A 18 -16.74 -7.23 16.09
C VAL A 18 -16.22 -8.33 15.16
N PRO A 19 -16.68 -9.59 15.20
CA PRO A 19 -16.17 -10.64 14.30
C PRO A 19 -16.32 -10.28 12.82
N GLY A 20 -17.49 -9.80 12.39
CA GLY A 20 -17.70 -9.42 10.98
C GLY A 20 -16.82 -8.24 10.55
N LEU A 21 -16.53 -7.31 11.46
CA LEU A 21 -15.58 -6.22 11.20
C LEU A 21 -14.13 -6.71 11.10
N ILE A 22 -13.76 -7.75 11.86
CA ILE A 22 -12.44 -8.40 11.75
C ILE A 22 -12.34 -9.12 10.40
N ASP A 23 -13.34 -9.89 10.00
CA ASP A 23 -13.35 -10.61 8.72
C ASP A 23 -13.22 -9.65 7.53
N THR A 24 -13.90 -8.49 7.61
CA THR A 24 -13.80 -7.41 6.61
C THR A 24 -12.38 -6.86 6.55
N LEU A 25 -11.77 -6.59 7.71
CA LEU A 25 -10.41 -6.06 7.80
C LEU A 25 -9.36 -7.06 7.29
N GLU A 26 -9.54 -8.36 7.57
CA GLU A 26 -8.68 -9.42 7.03
C GLU A 26 -8.79 -9.51 5.51
N SER A 27 -10.00 -9.40 4.97
CA SER A 27 -10.24 -9.38 3.52
C SER A 27 -9.58 -8.18 2.85
N GLU A 28 -9.74 -6.97 3.42
CA GLU A 28 -9.09 -5.75 2.93
C GLU A 28 -7.56 -5.89 2.90
N ILE A 29 -6.96 -6.46 3.96
CA ILE A 29 -5.51 -6.71 4.03
C ILE A 29 -5.08 -7.70 2.95
N ALA A 30 -5.81 -8.81 2.79
CA ALA A 30 -5.51 -9.84 1.81
C ALA A 30 -5.54 -9.29 0.37
N GLU A 31 -6.55 -8.47 0.04
CA GLU A 31 -6.67 -7.82 -1.27
C GLU A 31 -5.49 -6.87 -1.56
N VAL A 32 -5.12 -6.02 -0.59
CA VAL A 32 -3.99 -5.09 -0.73
C VAL A 32 -2.68 -5.86 -0.95
N VAL A 33 -2.43 -6.90 -0.15
CA VAL A 33 -1.23 -7.75 -0.27
C VAL A 33 -1.18 -8.46 -1.63
N ALA A 34 -2.30 -9.01 -2.09
CA ALA A 34 -2.39 -9.64 -3.40
C ALA A 34 -2.10 -8.64 -4.53
N GLY A 35 -2.66 -7.42 -4.45
CA GLY A 35 -2.40 -6.34 -5.40
C GLY A 35 -0.92 -5.95 -5.45
N MET A 36 -0.28 -5.78 -4.28
CA MET A 36 1.16 -5.52 -4.18
C MET A 36 2.00 -6.63 -4.83
N ALA A 37 1.64 -7.90 -4.58
CA ALA A 37 2.34 -9.05 -5.16
C ALA A 37 2.20 -9.10 -6.69
N ALA A 38 1.01 -8.82 -7.21
CA ALA A 38 0.75 -8.76 -8.65
C ALA A 38 1.57 -7.65 -9.33
N LEU A 39 1.58 -6.44 -8.77
CA LEU A 39 2.39 -5.33 -9.29
C LEU A 39 3.89 -5.65 -9.28
N LYS A 40 4.38 -6.25 -8.18
CA LYS A 40 5.79 -6.67 -8.07
C LYS A 40 6.15 -7.71 -9.12
N LYS A 41 5.27 -8.69 -9.37
CA LYS A 41 5.45 -9.71 -10.41
C LYS A 41 5.46 -9.11 -11.82
N ALA A 42 4.65 -8.09 -12.07
CA ALA A 42 4.61 -7.36 -13.35
C ALA A 42 5.82 -6.43 -13.56
N GLY A 43 6.69 -6.26 -12.57
CA GLY A 43 7.91 -5.46 -12.65
C GLY A 43 7.67 -3.98 -12.32
N LEU A 44 8.43 -3.48 -11.34
CA LEU A 44 8.36 -2.10 -10.86
C LEU A 44 9.59 -1.32 -11.35
N ILE A 45 9.40 -0.08 -11.80
CA ILE A 45 10.49 0.80 -12.21
C ILE A 45 10.47 2.07 -11.36
N TYR A 46 11.40 2.15 -10.41
CA TYR A 46 11.61 3.33 -9.57
C TYR A 46 12.57 4.31 -10.24
N ALA A 47 12.13 4.95 -11.33
CA ALA A 47 12.91 5.94 -12.08
C ALA A 47 12.03 7.06 -12.62
N THR A 48 12.65 8.17 -13.01
CA THR A 48 11.98 9.26 -13.72
C THR A 48 12.33 9.23 -15.21
N GLU A 49 11.40 9.66 -16.06
CA GLU A 49 11.67 9.81 -17.50
C GLU A 49 12.75 10.86 -17.75
N HIS A 50 13.67 10.56 -18.67
CA HIS A 50 14.65 11.52 -19.14
C HIS A 50 14.89 11.38 -20.65
N TRP A 51 14.69 12.48 -21.38
CA TRP A 51 14.97 12.54 -22.81
C TRP A 51 16.28 13.25 -23.10
N ARG A 52 17.22 12.54 -23.73
CA ARG A 52 18.43 13.16 -24.27
C ARG A 52 18.10 13.82 -25.61
N LYS A 53 18.46 15.09 -25.73
CA LYS A 53 18.29 15.87 -26.95
C LYS A 53 19.35 15.52 -28.00
N GLY A 54 18.96 15.56 -29.27
CA GLY A 54 19.84 15.49 -30.43
C GLY A 54 20.56 16.83 -30.68
N SER A 55 21.40 16.86 -31.71
CA SER A 55 22.08 18.06 -32.19
C SER A 55 21.13 19.14 -32.73
N ASP A 56 19.91 18.73 -33.10
CA ASP A 56 18.78 19.56 -33.50
C ASP A 56 17.95 20.08 -32.31
N GLY A 57 18.33 19.74 -31.08
CA GLY A 57 17.62 20.11 -29.87
C GLY A 57 16.35 19.29 -29.59
N GLN A 58 16.00 18.34 -30.46
CA GLN A 58 14.79 17.51 -30.31
C GLN A 58 15.04 16.28 -29.45
N PRO A 59 14.03 15.76 -28.71
CA PRO A 59 14.14 14.50 -27.98
C PRO A 59 14.52 13.35 -28.91
N LYS A 60 15.68 12.73 -28.67
CA LYS A 60 16.21 11.66 -29.53
C LYS A 60 16.19 10.30 -28.85
N TYR A 61 16.46 10.28 -27.55
CA TYR A 61 16.70 9.04 -26.82
C TYR A 61 16.09 9.09 -25.42
N PHE A 62 15.29 8.09 -25.09
CA PHE A 62 14.69 7.89 -23.78
C PHE A 62 15.65 7.14 -22.84
N TYR A 63 15.73 7.63 -21.62
CA TYR A 63 16.46 7.05 -20.51
C TYR A 63 15.57 7.00 -19.27
N LEU A 64 15.78 5.95 -18.47
CA LEU A 64 15.30 5.88 -17.10
C LEU A 64 16.38 6.44 -16.18
N LEU A 65 15.99 7.43 -15.39
CA LEU A 65 16.88 8.10 -14.44
C LEU A 65 16.49 7.70 -13.02
N TYR A 66 17.29 6.81 -12.41
CA TYR A 66 17.01 6.29 -11.07
C TYR A 66 17.38 7.32 -9.98
N PRO A 67 16.75 7.29 -8.80
CA PRO A 67 17.18 8.06 -7.65
C PRO A 67 18.66 7.83 -7.33
N GLN A 68 19.37 8.88 -6.94
CA GLN A 68 20.77 8.77 -6.55
C GLN A 68 20.87 8.15 -5.16
N LYS A 69 21.75 7.15 -5.01
CA LYS A 69 22.11 6.58 -3.72
C LYS A 69 23.40 7.23 -3.21
N ASN A 70 23.50 7.44 -1.90
CA ASN A 70 24.66 8.08 -1.30
C ASN A 70 25.93 7.23 -1.56
N GLY A 71 26.99 7.87 -2.05
CA GLY A 71 28.25 7.18 -2.41
C GLY A 71 28.25 6.45 -3.75
N GLU A 72 27.14 6.39 -4.49
CA GLU A 72 27.06 5.72 -5.80
C GLU A 72 26.79 6.72 -6.95
N PRO A 73 27.40 6.53 -8.14
CA PRO A 73 27.02 7.25 -9.33
C PRO A 73 25.54 7.03 -9.66
N ARG A 74 24.85 8.09 -10.10
CA ARG A 74 23.43 7.99 -10.46
C ARG A 74 23.23 7.05 -11.64
N ARG A 75 22.52 5.94 -11.41
CA ARG A 75 22.18 4.96 -12.46
C ARG A 75 21.26 5.58 -13.51
N ARG A 76 21.60 5.34 -14.77
CA ARG A 76 20.82 5.71 -15.95
C ARG A 76 20.73 4.51 -16.87
N ASP A 77 19.52 4.12 -17.24
CA ASP A 77 19.31 3.01 -18.16
C ASP A 77 18.80 3.55 -19.50
N TYR A 78 19.45 3.15 -20.59
CA TYR A 78 19.05 3.55 -21.93
C TYR A 78 17.92 2.65 -22.44
N VAL A 79 16.80 3.25 -22.82
CA VAL A 79 15.65 2.53 -23.43
C VAL A 79 15.66 2.69 -24.95
N GLY A 80 16.07 3.85 -25.45
CA GLY A 80 16.14 4.13 -26.89
C GLY A 80 14.98 5.00 -27.38
N CYS A 81 14.55 4.77 -28.61
CA CYS A 81 13.45 5.48 -29.27
C CYS A 81 12.31 4.53 -29.66
N ASP A 82 12.41 3.25 -29.29
CA ASP A 82 11.39 2.25 -29.53
C ASP A 82 10.15 2.53 -28.66
N SER A 83 9.00 2.71 -29.31
CA SER A 83 7.77 3.13 -28.63
C SER A 83 7.26 2.06 -27.65
N GLU A 84 7.35 0.78 -27.99
CA GLU A 84 6.86 -0.29 -27.12
C GLU A 84 7.71 -0.37 -25.85
N ARG A 85 9.03 -0.27 -25.99
CA ARG A 85 9.94 -0.27 -24.84
C ARG A 85 9.77 0.96 -23.94
N ILE A 86 9.45 2.12 -24.52
CA ILE A 86 9.15 3.34 -23.77
C ILE A 86 7.84 3.19 -23.00
N GLU A 87 6.79 2.69 -23.64
CA GLU A 87 5.50 2.49 -22.98
C GLU A 87 5.57 1.42 -21.88
N GLU A 88 6.32 0.34 -22.07
CA GLU A 88 6.56 -0.64 -21.00
C GLU A 88 7.33 -0.01 -19.83
N ALA A 89 8.31 0.84 -20.12
CA ALA A 89 9.06 1.54 -19.08
C ALA A 89 8.16 2.50 -18.26
N ARG A 90 7.26 3.21 -18.95
CA ARG A 90 6.24 4.07 -18.32
C ARG A 90 5.26 3.27 -17.48
N ALA A 91 4.78 2.15 -18.01
CA ALA A 91 3.90 1.24 -17.28
C ALA A 91 4.59 0.75 -16.00
N GLY A 92 5.88 0.41 -16.05
CA GLY A 92 6.66 0.05 -14.87
C GLY A 92 6.77 1.15 -13.81
N ILE A 93 6.86 2.43 -14.23
CA ILE A 93 6.86 3.59 -13.33
C ILE A 93 5.50 3.73 -12.64
N VAL A 94 4.41 3.68 -13.42
CA VAL A 94 3.05 3.75 -12.90
C VAL A 94 2.78 2.61 -11.91
N ARG A 95 3.23 1.39 -12.21
CA ARG A 95 3.12 0.25 -11.30
C ARG A 95 3.88 0.48 -9.98
N ALA A 96 5.06 1.10 -10.03
CA ALA A 96 5.82 1.44 -8.83
C ALA A 96 5.06 2.45 -7.94
N GLU A 97 4.47 3.49 -8.53
CA GLU A 97 3.64 4.44 -7.79
C GLU A 97 2.39 3.78 -7.16
N GLN A 98 1.73 2.90 -7.91
CA GLN A 98 0.59 2.14 -7.39
C GLN A 98 1.00 1.22 -6.25
N TYR A 99 2.16 0.56 -6.37
CA TYR A 99 2.71 -0.29 -5.32
C TYR A 99 2.95 0.51 -4.04
N ASP A 100 3.57 1.70 -4.13
CA ASP A 100 3.84 2.54 -2.97
C ASP A 100 2.55 3.00 -2.27
N ARG A 101 1.49 3.31 -3.03
CA ARG A 101 0.17 3.64 -2.47
C ARG A 101 -0.43 2.45 -1.71
N LEU A 102 -0.39 1.25 -2.30
CA LEU A 102 -0.87 0.03 -1.64
C LEU A 102 -0.02 -0.30 -0.41
N ALA A 103 1.28 -0.12 -0.46
CA ALA A 103 2.17 -0.33 0.68
C ALA A 103 1.86 0.63 1.83
N ALA A 104 1.57 1.91 1.53
CA ALA A 104 1.14 2.88 2.53
C ALA A 104 -0.22 2.50 3.14
N GLN A 105 -1.18 2.04 2.31
CA GLN A 105 -2.47 1.54 2.78
C GLN A 105 -2.30 0.31 3.69
N HIS A 106 -1.46 -0.65 3.31
CA HIS A 106 -1.15 -1.83 4.12
C HIS A 106 -0.61 -1.43 5.50
N SER A 107 0.37 -0.53 5.54
CA SER A 107 0.94 -0.02 6.80
C SER A 107 -0.11 0.66 7.69
N ALA A 108 -1.03 1.42 7.09
CA ALA A 108 -2.13 2.04 7.81
C ALA A 108 -3.11 0.99 8.38
N LEU A 109 -3.42 -0.06 7.62
CA LEU A 109 -4.25 -1.18 8.08
C LEU A 109 -3.58 -1.94 9.23
N GLU A 110 -2.29 -2.25 9.14
CA GLU A 110 -1.52 -2.88 10.23
C GLU A 110 -1.53 -2.03 11.51
N CYS A 111 -1.33 -0.72 11.37
CA CYS A 111 -1.43 0.21 12.50
C CYS A 111 -2.83 0.19 13.13
N ARG A 112 -3.88 0.14 12.30
CA ARG A 112 -5.28 0.05 12.75
C ARG A 112 -5.53 -1.26 13.50
N VAL A 113 -5.09 -2.40 12.96
CA VAL A 113 -5.19 -3.72 13.61
C VAL A 113 -4.53 -3.69 14.98
N ARG A 114 -3.31 -3.16 15.09
CA ARG A 114 -2.59 -3.09 16.38
C ARG A 114 -3.37 -2.29 17.42
N ARG A 115 -3.88 -1.11 17.05
CA ARG A 115 -4.68 -0.27 17.95
C ARG A 115 -5.98 -0.95 18.40
N ILE A 116 -6.65 -1.64 17.48
CA ILE A 116 -7.87 -2.41 17.80
C ILE A 116 -7.54 -3.55 18.78
N ALA A 117 -6.45 -4.28 18.54
CA ALA A 117 -6.02 -5.35 19.42
C ALA A 117 -5.68 -4.84 20.84
N GLU A 118 -5.04 -3.68 20.96
CA GLU A 118 -4.80 -3.01 22.24
C GLU A 118 -6.11 -2.62 22.93
N ALA A 119 -7.05 -1.99 22.20
CA ALA A 119 -8.36 -1.61 22.74
C ALA A 119 -9.19 -2.82 23.20
N LEU A 120 -9.17 -3.94 22.46
CA LEU A 120 -9.87 -5.16 22.85
C LEU A 120 -9.23 -5.83 24.07
N ARG A 121 -7.90 -5.78 24.21
CA ARG A 121 -7.22 -6.25 25.42
C ARG A 121 -7.62 -5.43 26.65
N GLU A 122 -7.70 -4.10 26.50
CA GLU A 122 -8.14 -3.18 27.53
C GLU A 122 -9.60 -3.45 27.92
N ALA A 123 -10.50 -3.56 26.95
CA ALA A 123 -11.91 -3.90 27.19
C ALA A 123 -12.06 -5.25 27.92
N ARG A 124 -11.29 -6.27 27.50
CA ARG A 124 -11.26 -7.56 28.19
C ARG A 124 -10.79 -7.44 29.64
N ARG A 125 -9.85 -6.53 29.93
CA ARG A 125 -9.36 -6.26 31.28
C ARG A 125 -10.48 -5.75 32.19
N TYR A 126 -11.18 -4.70 31.74
CA TYR A 126 -12.33 -4.13 32.46
C TYR A 126 -13.45 -5.15 32.68
N LEU A 127 -13.76 -5.98 31.67
CA LEU A 127 -14.77 -7.03 31.80
C LEU A 127 -14.38 -8.14 32.77
N ALA A 128 -13.08 -8.42 32.91
CA ALA A 128 -12.56 -9.38 33.87
C ALA A 128 -12.46 -8.84 35.30
N GLY A 129 -12.72 -7.54 35.51
CA GLY A 129 -12.61 -6.89 36.82
C GLY A 129 -11.17 -6.57 37.25
N ASN A 130 -10.24 -6.47 36.29
CA ASN A 130 -8.81 -6.21 36.50
C ASN A 130 -8.33 -4.91 35.83
#